data_AF-A0A699Z4D0-F1
#
_entry.id   AF-A0A699Z4D0-F1
#
_cell.length_a   1.000
_cell.length_b   1.000
_cell.length_c   1.000
_cell.angle_alpha   90.00
_cell.angle_beta   90.00
_cell.angle_gamma   90.00
#
_symmetry.space_group_name_H-M   'P 1'
#
loop_
_entity.id
_entity.type
_entity.pdbx_description
1 polymer ?
#
loop_
_entity_poly.entity_id
_entity_poly.type
_entity_poly.pdbx_seq_one_letter_code
_entity_poly.pdbx_strand_id
1 'polypeptide(L)'
;IPARLEAAGVQFSDCAKGHVAAKPKAGDATLFYSYHPNGTMDTASMHTGCPVIKGIKWAAPIWIHVDEFNPPLTRPAKQSMAASNPGVQPSEGRLPGAEQRGDGVAGRQVVG
;
A
#
# COMPACT_ATOMS: atom_id res chain seq x y z
N ILE A 1 -10.31 -18.39 -2.11
CA ILE A 1 -9.30 -18.40 -1.00
C ILE A 1 -9.97 -18.33 0.38
N PRO A 2 -10.87 -17.37 0.72
CA PRO A 2 -11.48 -17.32 2.06
C PRO A 2 -12.20 -18.63 2.44
N ALA A 3 -13.04 -19.16 1.55
CA ALA A 3 -13.72 -20.45 1.77
C ALA A 3 -12.77 -21.66 1.97
N ARG A 4 -11.56 -21.63 1.40
CA ARG A 4 -10.60 -22.75 1.52
C ARG A 4 -9.84 -22.71 2.85
N LEU A 5 -9.61 -21.53 3.42
CA LEU A 5 -8.94 -21.35 4.71
C LEU A 5 -9.92 -21.54 5.87
N GLU A 6 -11.18 -21.11 5.73
CA GLU A 6 -12.23 -21.43 6.69
C GLU A 6 -12.51 -22.93 6.74
N ALA A 7 -12.58 -23.61 5.58
CA ALA A 7 -12.68 -25.07 5.51
C ALA A 7 -11.47 -25.81 6.11
N ALA A 8 -10.31 -25.15 6.21
CA ALA A 8 -9.11 -25.66 6.88
C ALA A 8 -9.08 -25.36 8.39
N GLY A 9 -10.16 -24.81 8.96
CA GLY A 9 -10.27 -24.51 10.38
C GLY A 9 -9.50 -23.26 10.85
N VAL A 10 -9.05 -22.41 9.92
CA VAL A 10 -8.32 -21.17 10.26
C VAL A 10 -9.30 -20.16 10.84
N GLN A 11 -9.14 -19.85 12.14
CA GLN A 11 -9.94 -18.85 12.83
C GLN A 11 -9.44 -17.43 12.52
N PHE A 12 -10.37 -16.57 12.12
CA PHE A 12 -10.18 -15.14 11.84
C PHE A 12 -10.86 -14.26 12.90
N SER A 13 -10.33 -13.04 13.10
CA SER A 13 -10.97 -12.02 13.94
C SER A 13 -12.24 -11.46 13.30
N ASP A 14 -13.10 -10.82 14.08
CA ASP A 14 -14.35 -10.23 13.56
C ASP A 14 -14.13 -9.20 12.46
N CYS A 15 -13.04 -8.44 12.51
CA CYS A 15 -12.63 -7.53 11.43
C CYS A 15 -12.29 -8.25 10.12
N ALA A 16 -11.77 -9.48 10.19
CA ALA A 16 -11.32 -10.23 9.00
C ALA A 16 -12.41 -11.16 8.44
N LYS A 17 -13.43 -11.51 9.23
CA LYS A 17 -14.54 -12.36 8.80
C LYS A 17 -15.30 -11.71 7.65
N GLY A 18 -15.67 -12.50 6.65
CA GLY A 18 -16.39 -12.01 5.47
C GLY A 18 -15.53 -11.25 4.45
N HIS A 19 -14.23 -11.12 4.68
CA HIS A 19 -13.29 -10.46 3.78
C HIS A 19 -12.21 -11.43 3.27
N VAL A 20 -11.51 -11.06 2.19
CA VAL A 20 -10.28 -11.74 1.80
C VAL A 20 -9.19 -11.35 2.80
N ALA A 21 -8.76 -12.30 3.63
CA ALA A 21 -7.80 -12.06 4.70
C ALA A 21 -6.63 -13.04 4.66
N ALA A 22 -5.45 -12.53 5.00
CA ALA A 22 -4.24 -13.32 5.20
C ALA A 22 -3.89 -13.30 6.69
N LYS A 23 -3.80 -14.49 7.31
CA LYS A 23 -3.38 -14.61 8.71
C LYS A 23 -1.86 -14.40 8.79
N PRO A 24 -1.35 -13.42 9.55
CA PRO A 24 0.09 -13.17 9.63
C PRO A 24 0.83 -14.37 10.24
N LYS A 25 1.89 -14.81 9.57
CA LYS A 25 2.85 -15.80 10.06
C LYS A 25 4.25 -15.30 9.69
N ALA A 26 5.20 -15.40 10.63
CA ALA A 26 6.56 -14.92 10.40
C ALA A 26 7.18 -15.66 9.18
N GLY A 27 7.75 -14.89 8.26
CA GLY A 27 8.35 -15.39 7.02
C GLY A 27 7.39 -15.44 5.82
N ASP A 28 6.08 -15.40 6.03
CA ASP A 28 5.12 -15.37 4.92
C ASP A 28 5.01 -13.94 4.35
N ALA A 29 4.73 -13.85 3.04
CA ALA A 29 4.53 -12.58 2.34
C ALA A 29 3.22 -12.60 1.53
N THR A 30 2.54 -11.45 1.49
CA THR A 30 1.35 -11.23 0.66
C THR A 30 1.69 -10.22 -0.43
N LEU A 31 1.44 -10.59 -1.68
CA LEU A 31 1.58 -9.72 -2.85
C LEU A 31 0.19 -9.41 -3.41
N PHE A 32 -0.05 -8.14 -3.74
CA PHE A 32 -1.23 -7.67 -4.47
C PHE A 32 -0.81 -6.50 -5.37
N TYR A 33 -1.61 -6.23 -6.41
CA TYR A 33 -1.36 -5.15 -7.36
C TYR A 33 -2.35 -4.02 -7.14
N SER A 34 -1.87 -2.77 -7.10
CA SER A 34 -2.73 -1.58 -6.98
C SER A 34 -3.32 -1.11 -8.31
N TYR A 35 -2.84 -1.67 -9.42
CA TYR A 35 -3.22 -1.30 -10.77
C TYR A 35 -3.51 -2.54 -11.62
N HIS A 36 -4.47 -2.40 -12.52
CA HIS A 36 -4.69 -3.35 -13.60
C HIS A 36 -3.54 -3.27 -14.64
N PRO A 37 -3.39 -4.29 -15.51
CA PRO A 37 -2.36 -4.27 -16.56
C PRO A 37 -2.47 -3.09 -17.54
N ASN A 38 -3.65 -2.47 -17.63
CA ASN A 38 -3.89 -1.27 -18.45
C ASN A 38 -3.52 0.05 -17.74
N GLY A 39 -2.94 -0.01 -16.54
CA GLY A 39 -2.52 1.17 -15.76
C GLY A 39 -3.64 1.87 -14.97
N THR A 40 -4.87 1.36 -15.01
CA THR A 40 -5.97 1.91 -14.19
C THR A 40 -5.94 1.38 -12.76
N MET A 41 -6.35 2.20 -11.78
CA MET A 41 -6.34 1.82 -10.36
C MET A 41 -7.35 0.69 -10.11
N ASP A 42 -6.92 -0.34 -9.38
CA ASP A 42 -7.80 -1.46 -9.00
C ASP A 42 -8.44 -1.20 -7.64
N THR A 43 -9.74 -0.94 -7.60
CA THR A 43 -10.46 -0.70 -6.33
C THR A 43 -10.55 -1.96 -5.45
N ALA A 44 -10.42 -3.15 -6.04
CA ALA A 44 -10.37 -4.41 -5.29
C ALA A 44 -9.04 -4.61 -4.55
N SER A 45 -8.01 -3.79 -4.83
CA SER A 45 -6.72 -3.83 -4.13
C SER A 45 -6.75 -3.14 -2.76
N MET A 46 -7.89 -2.57 -2.36
CA MET A 46 -8.01 -1.92 -1.06
C MET A 46 -7.77 -2.94 0.05
N HIS A 47 -6.82 -2.64 0.93
CA HIS A 47 -6.42 -3.49 2.02
C HIS A 47 -6.16 -2.66 3.28
N THR A 48 -6.32 -3.31 4.43
CA THR A 48 -6.01 -2.72 5.72
C THR A 48 -5.48 -3.79 6.67
N GLY A 49 -4.85 -3.35 7.76
CA GLY A 49 -4.53 -4.23 8.87
C GLY A 49 -5.66 -4.22 9.88
N CYS A 50 -6.23 -5.39 10.18
CA CYS A 50 -7.10 -5.53 11.35
C CYS A 50 -6.33 -5.24 12.66
N PRO A 51 -7.02 -4.74 13.71
CA PRO A 51 -6.41 -4.53 15.01
C PRO A 51 -5.75 -5.79 15.60
N VAL A 52 -4.65 -5.61 16.34
CA VAL A 52 -3.93 -6.71 16.99
C VAL A 52 -4.61 -7.06 18.31
N ILE A 53 -5.32 -8.19 18.34
CA ILE A 53 -6.07 -8.64 19.54
C ILE A 53 -5.15 -9.23 20.62
N LYS A 54 -4.00 -9.81 20.22
CA LYS A 54 -3.03 -10.42 21.13
C LYS A 54 -1.62 -10.35 20.55
N GLY A 55 -0.65 -9.99 21.39
CA GLY A 55 0.76 -9.91 21.00
C GLY A 55 1.08 -8.67 20.16
N ILE A 56 2.18 -8.69 19.42
CA ILE A 56 2.67 -7.55 18.61
C ILE A 56 2.76 -8.00 17.16
N LYS A 57 2.29 -7.16 16.24
CA LYS A 57 2.45 -7.39 14.80
C LYS A 57 3.57 -6.50 14.26
N TRP A 58 4.52 -7.13 13.58
CA TRP A 58 5.54 -6.48 12.77
C TRP A 58 5.22 -6.73 11.29
N ALA A 59 5.37 -5.70 10.46
CA ALA A 59 5.21 -5.81 9.02
C ALA A 59 6.24 -4.94 8.32
N ALA A 60 6.70 -5.39 7.15
CA ALA A 60 7.63 -4.66 6.30
C ALA A 60 7.00 -4.52 4.91
N PRO A 61 6.21 -3.46 4.65
CA PRO A 61 5.67 -3.23 3.32
C PRO A 61 6.80 -2.85 2.36
N ILE A 62 6.78 -3.43 1.16
CA ILE A 62 7.64 -3.03 0.06
C ILE A 62 6.73 -2.49 -1.03
N TRP A 63 6.99 -1.25 -1.45
CA TRP A 63 6.29 -0.60 -2.55
C TRP A 63 7.15 -0.67 -3.80
N ILE A 64 6.58 -1.18 -4.90
CA ILE A 64 7.25 -1.28 -6.20
C ILE A 64 6.51 -0.35 -7.15
N HIS A 65 7.22 0.62 -7.70
CA HIS A 65 6.70 1.59 -8.65
C HIS A 65 6.80 1.06 -10.08
N VAL A 66 5.88 1.48 -10.94
CA VAL A 66 5.93 1.17 -12.38
C VAL A 66 7.04 1.93 -13.10
N ASP A 67 7.32 3.14 -12.63
CA ASP A 67 8.39 4.01 -13.13
C ASP A 67 9.55 4.07 -12.13
N GLU A 68 10.68 4.61 -12.59
CA GLU A 68 11.84 4.87 -11.75
C GLU A 68 11.48 5.71 -10.53
N PHE A 69 11.84 5.22 -9.35
CA PHE A 69 11.68 5.97 -8.12
C PHE A 69 12.72 7.09 -8.07
N ASN A 70 12.28 8.34 -8.28
CA ASN A 70 13.12 9.52 -8.21
C ASN A 70 12.76 10.36 -6.97
N PRO A 71 13.42 10.11 -5.82
CA PRO A 71 13.12 10.86 -4.61
C PRO A 71 13.49 12.34 -4.76
N PRO A 72 12.83 13.27 -4.06
CA PRO A 72 13.12 14.70 -4.17
C PRO A 72 14.58 15.09 -3.87
N LEU A 73 15.32 14.23 -3.15
CA LEU A 73 16.73 14.42 -2.81
C LEU A 73 17.69 14.24 -3.99
N THR A 74 17.25 13.61 -5.09
CA THR A 74 18.05 13.36 -6.30
C THR A 74 17.76 14.34 -7.43
N ARG A 75 17.02 15.43 -7.18
CA ARG A 75 16.92 16.55 -8.14
C ARG A 75 18.18 17.42 -8.09
N PRO A 76 19.12 17.37 -9.06
CA PRO A 76 19.83 18.59 -9.38
C PRO A 76 18.78 19.60 -9.83
N ALA A 77 18.77 20.77 -9.23
CA ALA A 77 17.90 21.86 -9.65
C ALA A 77 18.35 22.36 -11.03
N LYS A 78 18.04 21.63 -12.11
CA LYS A 78 17.99 22.06 -13.53
C LYS A 78 17.81 20.86 -14.47
N GLN A 79 16.66 20.82 -15.13
CA GLN A 79 16.42 20.58 -16.57
C GLN A 79 14.90 20.36 -16.70
N SER A 80 14.07 21.37 -16.95
CA SER A 80 13.82 22.00 -18.25
C SER A 80 13.78 20.99 -19.40
N MET A 81 12.65 20.31 -19.59
CA MET A 81 12.14 20.03 -20.94
C MET A 81 10.66 20.38 -20.90
N ALA A 82 10.36 21.59 -21.36
CA ALA A 82 9.01 22.02 -21.66
C ALA A 82 8.47 21.14 -22.79
N ALA A 83 7.49 20.28 -22.50
CA ALA A 83 6.45 19.98 -23.46
C ALA A 83 5.34 21.01 -23.20
N SER A 84 5.41 22.11 -23.94
CA SER A 84 4.37 23.11 -24.00
C SER A 84 3.02 22.47 -24.34
N ASN A 85 2.07 22.48 -23.41
CA ASN A 85 0.64 22.46 -23.70
C ASN A 85 0.02 23.72 -23.08
N PRO A 86 -0.29 24.77 -23.87
CA PRO A 86 -0.85 25.99 -23.35
C PRO A 86 -2.35 25.77 -23.14
N GLY A 87 -2.77 25.29 -21.98
CA GLY A 87 -4.21 25.15 -21.74
C GLY A 87 -4.69 24.55 -20.43
N VAL A 88 -3.84 23.93 -19.61
CA VAL A 88 -4.30 23.36 -18.34
C VAL A 88 -3.67 24.13 -17.19
N GLN A 89 -4.45 25.02 -16.57
CA GLN A 89 -4.09 25.57 -15.27
C GLN A 89 -4.14 24.43 -14.24
N PRO A 90 -3.07 24.16 -13.48
CA PRO A 90 -3.14 23.23 -12.37
C PRO A 90 -3.98 23.90 -11.27
N SER A 91 -5.15 23.35 -10.97
CA SER A 91 -5.90 23.73 -9.78
C SER A 91 -5.04 23.44 -8.55
N GLU A 92 -4.69 24.49 -7.82
CA GLU A 92 -4.02 24.42 -6.52
C GLU A 92 -4.90 23.65 -5.55
N GLY A 93 -4.67 22.34 -5.45
CA GLY A 93 -5.32 21.44 -4.50
C GLY A 93 -4.25 20.73 -3.67
N ARG A 94 -3.50 21.47 -2.85
CA ARG A 94 -2.66 20.89 -1.82
C ARG A 94 -3.57 20.31 -0.74
N LEU A 95 -3.85 19.00 -0.80
CA LEU A 95 -4.42 18.29 0.35
C LEU A 95 -3.35 18.23 1.46
N PRO A 96 -3.63 18.73 2.68
CA PRO A 96 -2.69 18.62 3.78
C PRO A 96 -2.75 17.20 4.34
N GLY A 97 -1.65 16.45 4.25
CA GLY A 97 -1.54 15.16 4.96
C GLY A 97 -0.75 14.05 4.27
N ALA A 98 -0.29 14.22 3.03
CA ALA A 98 0.49 13.17 2.36
C ALA A 98 1.98 13.27 2.71
N GLU A 99 2.35 12.83 3.92
CA GLU A 99 3.75 12.45 4.20
C GLU A 99 4.05 11.13 3.48
N GLN A 100 4.38 11.21 2.18
CA GLN A 100 4.87 10.06 1.41
C GLN A 100 6.37 9.83 1.70
N ARG A 101 6.71 9.44 2.94
CA ARG A 101 8.00 8.78 3.21
C ARG A 101 7.82 7.29 2.95
N GLY A 102 7.96 6.91 1.69
CA GLY A 102 7.66 5.57 1.17
C GLY A 102 8.86 4.66 0.99
N ASP A 103 9.98 4.87 1.68
CA ASP A 103 10.99 3.82 1.82
C ASP A 103 10.44 2.84 2.86
N GLY A 104 10.15 1.60 2.45
CA GLY A 104 9.50 0.60 3.31
C GLY A 104 10.30 0.30 4.57
N VAL A 105 10.03 1.01 5.66
CA VAL A 105 10.57 0.71 6.99
C VAL A 105 9.61 -0.25 7.70
N ALA A 106 10.15 -1.28 8.34
CA ALA A 106 9.34 -2.20 9.13
C ALA A 106 8.62 -1.44 10.25
N GLY A 107 7.28 -1.42 10.20
CA GLY A 107 6.44 -0.77 11.21
C GLY A 107 6.07 -1.74 12.33
N ARG A 108 6.07 -1.24 13.58
CA ARG A 108 5.58 -1.97 14.76
C ARG A 108 4.19 -1.46 15.13
N GLN A 109 3.20 -2.36 15.17
CA GLN A 109 1.92 -2.06 15.79
C GLN A 109 1.82 -2.81 17.13
N VAL A 110 1.70 -2.05 18.22
CA VAL A 110 1.56 -2.56 19.60
C VAL A 110 0.08 -2.80 19.91
N VAL A 111 -0.20 -3.78 20.76
CA VAL A 111 -1.56 -4.13 21.24
C VAL A 111 -2.26 -2.90 21.83
N GLY A 112 -3.55 -2.76 21.51
CA GLY A 112 -4.52 -1.97 22.27
C GLY A 112 -5.60 -2.89 22.80
#